data_AF-B9THY8-F1
#
_entry.id   AF-B9THY8-F1
#
_cell.length_a   1.000
_cell.length_b   1.000
_cell.length_c   1.000
_cell.angle_alpha   90.00
_cell.angle_beta   90.00
_cell.angle_gamma   90.00
#
_symmetry.space_group_name_H-M   'P 1'
#
loop_
_entity.id
_entity.type
_entity.pdbx_description
1 polymer ?
#
loop_
_entity_poly.entity_id
_entity_poly.type
_entity_poly.pdbx_seq_one_letter_code
_entity_poly.pdbx_strand_id
1 'polypeptide(L)'
;MNRGDDSLVYNTFDGHRLIAWAQEKGRQPEVKAALLKAYFTDGQNIADRKVLADVAASVGLDRAEASEVLASDRFVQEVREEEALWVQRGINSVPAVVVNERYLISGGQPPEVFEQQLRTILSGQVRD
;
A
#
# COMPACT_ATOMS: atom_id res chain seq x y z
N MET A 1 10.88 -0.32 -12.07
CA MET A 1 10.30 -1.68 -11.96
C MET A 1 11.35 -2.66 -12.40
N ASN A 2 11.66 -3.67 -11.58
CA ASN A 2 12.50 -4.78 -12.00
C ASN A 2 11.78 -5.49 -13.15
N ARG A 3 12.33 -5.40 -14.36
CA ARG A 3 11.78 -5.99 -15.60
C ARG A 3 12.77 -7.00 -16.22
N GLY A 4 13.68 -7.55 -15.41
CA GLY A 4 14.56 -8.63 -15.84
C GLY A 4 13.81 -9.96 -15.89
N ASP A 5 14.39 -10.95 -16.56
CA ASP A 5 13.83 -12.30 -16.69
C ASP A 5 13.62 -13.00 -15.32
N ASP A 6 14.33 -12.55 -14.28
CA ASP A 6 14.19 -13.01 -12.89
C ASP A 6 13.10 -12.24 -12.10
N SER A 7 12.23 -11.47 -12.76
CA SER A 7 11.17 -10.70 -12.08
C SER A 7 10.08 -11.63 -11.54
N LEU A 8 10.08 -11.84 -10.22
CA LEU A 8 9.11 -12.67 -9.52
C LEU A 8 7.88 -11.84 -9.11
N VAL A 9 6.71 -12.20 -9.65
CA VAL A 9 5.41 -11.60 -9.28
C VAL A 9 4.82 -12.40 -8.12
N TYR A 10 4.66 -11.75 -6.97
CA TYR A 10 4.13 -12.38 -5.76
C TYR A 10 2.73 -11.86 -5.42
N ASN A 11 1.92 -12.71 -4.77
CA ASN A 11 0.68 -12.28 -4.15
C ASN A 11 0.98 -11.35 -2.97
N THR A 12 0.35 -10.18 -2.92
CA THR A 12 0.61 -9.15 -1.91
C THR A 12 -0.47 -9.05 -0.83
N PHE A 13 -1.48 -9.93 -0.84
CA PHE A 13 -2.64 -9.80 0.04
C PHE A 13 -2.26 -9.81 1.53
N ASP A 14 -1.39 -10.75 1.95
CA ASP A 14 -0.89 -10.79 3.32
C ASP A 14 -0.01 -9.57 3.66
N GLY A 15 0.68 -8.98 2.66
CA GLY A 15 1.36 -7.70 2.81
C GLY A 15 0.41 -6.53 3.08
N HIS A 16 -0.75 -6.49 2.40
CA HIS A 16 -1.79 -5.49 2.67
C HIS A 16 -2.43 -5.68 4.05
N ARG A 17 -2.65 -6.93 4.49
CA ARG A 17 -3.12 -7.22 5.85
C ARG A 17 -2.12 -6.74 6.91
N LEU A 18 -0.83 -6.89 6.66
CA LEU A 18 0.21 -6.39 7.54
C LEU A 18 0.23 -4.86 7.61
N ILE A 19 -0.02 -4.17 6.49
CA ILE A 19 -0.16 -2.70 6.43
C ILE A 19 -1.38 -2.23 7.24
N ALA A 20 -2.53 -2.92 7.12
CA ALA A 20 -3.73 -2.61 7.88
C ALA A 20 -3.48 -2.77 9.40
N TRP A 21 -2.89 -3.88 9.82
CA TRP A 21 -2.48 -4.07 11.21
C TRP A 21 -1.50 -3.00 11.70
N ALA A 22 -0.51 -2.63 10.89
CA ALA A 22 0.47 -1.61 11.25
C ALA A 22 -0.15 -0.21 11.41
N GLN A 23 -1.31 0.04 10.81
CA GLN A 23 -2.09 1.26 11.03
C GLN A 23 -2.58 1.38 12.47
N GLU A 24 -3.08 0.29 13.07
CA GLU A 24 -3.47 0.26 14.49
C GLU A 24 -2.28 0.55 15.43
N LYS A 25 -1.06 0.29 14.96
CA LYS A 25 0.18 0.52 15.70
C LYS A 25 0.82 1.89 15.42
N GLY A 26 0.23 2.70 14.53
CA GLY A 26 0.80 3.98 14.11
C GLY A 26 2.10 3.87 13.30
N ARG A 27 2.33 2.72 12.63
CA ARG A 27 3.56 2.37 11.88
C ARG A 27 3.30 2.00 10.42
N GLN A 28 2.13 2.33 9.90
CA GLN A 28 1.74 2.02 8.52
C GLN A 28 2.74 2.54 7.48
N PRO A 29 3.22 3.79 7.53
CA PRO A 29 4.18 4.30 6.54
C PRO A 29 5.49 3.52 6.54
N GLU A 30 6.02 3.18 7.72
CA GLU A 30 7.27 2.45 7.88
C GLU A 30 7.15 1.02 7.35
N VAL A 31 6.08 0.30 7.69
CA VAL A 31 5.84 -1.05 7.15
C VAL A 31 5.68 -1.03 5.64
N LYS A 32 4.92 -0.06 5.09
CA LYS A 32 4.76 0.08 3.64
C LYS A 32 6.10 0.34 2.95
N ALA A 33 6.91 1.25 3.49
CA ALA A 33 8.24 1.53 2.95
C ALA A 33 9.16 0.31 3.01
N ALA A 34 9.14 -0.43 4.12
CA ALA A 34 9.93 -1.65 4.29
C ALA A 34 9.50 -2.78 3.33
N LEU A 35 8.19 -2.97 3.11
CA LEU A 35 7.68 -3.91 2.10
C LEU A 35 8.10 -3.53 0.68
N LEU A 36 8.03 -2.24 0.34
CA LEU A 36 8.49 -1.74 -0.97
C LEU A 36 9.98 -1.99 -1.15
N LYS A 37 10.81 -1.76 -0.13
CA LYS A 37 12.25 -2.08 -0.17
C LYS A 37 12.49 -3.57 -0.33
N ALA A 38 11.84 -4.40 0.49
CA ALA A 38 11.96 -5.86 0.44
C ALA A 38 11.68 -6.39 -0.97
N TYR A 39 10.63 -5.90 -1.63
CA TYR A 39 10.26 -6.32 -2.97
C TYR A 39 11.10 -5.69 -4.09
N PHE A 40 11.17 -4.35 -4.15
CA PHE A 40 11.76 -3.65 -5.29
C PHE A 40 13.28 -3.49 -5.22
N THR A 41 13.87 -3.57 -4.02
CA THR A 41 15.31 -3.39 -3.82
C THR A 41 15.99 -4.70 -3.46
N ASP A 42 15.43 -5.46 -2.53
CA ASP A 42 16.11 -6.64 -1.95
C ASP A 42 15.71 -7.95 -2.64
N GLY A 43 14.71 -7.94 -3.54
CA GLY A 43 14.28 -9.13 -4.28
C GLY A 43 13.63 -10.22 -3.40
N GLN A 44 13.16 -9.86 -2.21
CA GLN A 44 12.58 -10.81 -1.26
C GLN A 44 11.18 -11.26 -1.67
N ASN A 45 10.83 -12.50 -1.29
CA ASN A 45 9.50 -13.05 -1.49
C ASN A 45 8.52 -12.51 -0.45
N ILE A 46 7.78 -11.47 -0.82
CA ILE A 46 6.74 -10.85 0.03
C ILE A 46 5.43 -11.66 0.12
N ALA A 47 5.35 -12.85 -0.48
CA ALA A 47 4.29 -13.83 -0.19
C ALA A 47 4.68 -14.80 0.94
N ASP A 48 5.95 -14.81 1.39
CA ASP A 48 6.39 -15.60 2.54
C ASP A 48 6.07 -14.87 3.84
N ARG A 49 5.25 -15.50 4.69
CA ARG A 49 4.86 -14.98 6.01
C ARG A 49 6.04 -14.73 6.94
N LYS A 50 7.14 -15.49 6.82
CA LYS A 50 8.36 -15.25 7.60
C LYS A 50 9.02 -13.93 7.19
N VAL A 51 9.14 -13.69 5.88
CA VAL A 51 9.65 -12.42 5.33
C VAL A 51 8.77 -11.26 5.78
N LEU A 52 7.45 -11.40 5.72
CA LEU A 52 6.51 -10.37 6.18
C LEU A 52 6.65 -10.07 7.68
N ALA A 53 6.80 -11.09 8.53
CA ALA A 53 7.04 -10.89 9.96
C ALA A 53 8.40 -10.22 10.24
N ASP A 54 9.44 -10.57 9.47
CA ASP A 54 10.77 -9.93 9.58
C ASP A 54 10.73 -8.45 9.13
N VAL A 55 9.94 -8.14 8.10
CA VAL A 55 9.68 -6.76 7.65
C VAL A 55 9.04 -5.94 8.77
N ALA A 56 8.01 -6.46 9.44
CA ALA A 56 7.41 -5.79 10.60
C ALA A 56 8.42 -5.55 11.73
N ALA A 57 9.21 -6.58 12.05
CA ALA A 57 10.25 -6.48 13.08
C ALA A 57 11.30 -5.42 12.75
N SER A 58 11.68 -5.28 11.47
CA SER A 58 12.69 -4.31 11.01
C SER A 58 12.30 -2.84 11.28
N VAL A 59 11.01 -2.55 11.44
CA VAL A 59 10.50 -1.21 11.75
C VAL A 59 10.06 -1.07 13.22
N GLY A 60 10.45 -2.03 14.07
CA GLY A 60 10.23 -2.00 15.52
C GLY A 60 8.85 -2.48 15.97
N LEU A 61 8.11 -3.21 15.11
CA LEU A 61 6.88 -3.89 15.52
C LEU A 61 7.17 -5.29 16.08
N ASP A 62 6.22 -5.84 16.84
CA ASP A 62 6.35 -7.18 17.40
C ASP A 62 6.24 -8.26 16.30
N ARG A 63 7.30 -9.05 16.15
CA ARG A 63 7.38 -10.12 15.15
C ARG A 63 6.41 -11.26 15.41
N ALA A 64 6.18 -11.60 16.67
CA ALA A 64 5.27 -12.68 17.05
C ALA A 64 3.83 -12.24 16.79
N GLU A 65 3.46 -11.01 17.17
CA GLU A 65 2.13 -10.46 16.87
C GLU A 65 1.90 -10.39 15.34
N ALA A 66 2.88 -9.94 14.57
CA ALA A 66 2.81 -9.97 13.11
C ALA A 66 2.58 -11.40 12.57
N SER A 67 3.27 -12.40 13.15
CA SER A 67 3.10 -13.80 12.78
C SER A 67 1.69 -14.32 13.10
N GLU A 68 1.10 -13.91 14.22
CA GLU A 68 -0.28 -14.24 14.60
C GLU A 68 -1.31 -13.62 13.65
N VAL A 69 -1.10 -12.36 13.25
CA VAL A 69 -1.92 -11.72 12.21
C VAL A 69 -1.85 -12.55 10.93
N LEU A 70 -0.65 -12.87 10.45
CA LEU A 70 -0.44 -13.63 9.22
C LEU A 70 -0.96 -15.08 9.30
N ALA A 71 -1.08 -15.66 10.49
CA ALA A 71 -1.60 -17.00 10.72
C ALA A 71 -3.13 -17.06 10.94
N SER A 72 -3.81 -15.91 11.08
CA SER A 72 -5.25 -15.82 11.32
C SER A 72 -5.99 -15.17 10.14
N ASP A 73 -7.29 -14.89 10.30
CA ASP A 73 -8.10 -14.11 9.35
C ASP A 73 -8.21 -12.62 9.71
N ARG A 74 -7.42 -12.15 10.69
CA ARG A 74 -7.40 -10.72 11.07
C ARG A 74 -7.11 -9.84 9.84
N PHE A 75 -7.83 -8.73 9.69
CA PHE A 75 -7.72 -7.78 8.57
C PHE A 75 -8.11 -8.33 7.18
N VAL A 76 -8.55 -9.59 7.03
CA VAL A 76 -8.99 -10.13 5.73
C VAL A 76 -10.18 -9.35 5.20
N GLN A 77 -11.23 -9.19 6.02
CA GLN A 77 -12.45 -8.48 5.64
C GLN A 77 -12.16 -7.01 5.32
N GLU A 78 -11.40 -6.32 6.18
CA GLU A 78 -11.05 -4.91 6.04
C GLU A 78 -10.33 -4.62 4.71
N VAL A 79 -9.29 -5.39 4.39
CA VAL A 79 -8.53 -5.22 3.13
C VAL A 79 -9.42 -5.48 1.91
N ARG A 80 -10.32 -6.47 1.99
CA ARG A 80 -11.25 -6.79 0.88
C ARG A 80 -12.32 -5.72 0.69
N GLU A 81 -12.86 -5.18 1.77
CA GLU A 81 -13.84 -4.11 1.71
C GLU A 81 -13.23 -2.82 1.19
N GLU A 82 -12.00 -2.47 1.62
CA GLU A 82 -11.28 -1.31 1.09
C GLU A 82 -10.95 -1.46 -0.40
N GLU A 83 -10.44 -2.62 -0.83
CA GLU A 83 -10.20 -2.94 -2.24
C GLU A 83 -11.49 -2.82 -3.06
N ALA A 84 -12.58 -3.45 -2.61
CA ALA A 84 -13.87 -3.43 -3.30
C ALA A 84 -14.45 -2.02 -3.40
N LEU A 85 -14.33 -1.20 -2.36
CA LEU A 85 -14.80 0.18 -2.33
C LEU A 85 -14.15 0.99 -3.47
N TRP A 86 -12.83 0.91 -3.62
CA TRP A 86 -12.11 1.70 -4.62
C TRP A 86 -12.34 1.19 -6.04
N VAL A 87 -12.43 -0.12 -6.23
CA VAL A 87 -12.82 -0.71 -7.53
C VAL A 87 -14.21 -0.25 -7.93
N GLN A 88 -15.19 -0.26 -7.02
CA GLN A 88 -16.55 0.24 -7.29
C GLN A 88 -16.58 1.74 -7.61
N ARG A 89 -15.62 2.51 -7.09
CA ARG A 89 -15.41 3.94 -7.41
C ARG A 89 -14.61 4.15 -8.71
N GLY A 90 -14.36 3.10 -9.49
CA GLY A 90 -13.72 3.18 -10.80
C GLY A 90 -12.18 3.20 -10.78
N ILE A 91 -11.56 2.95 -9.63
CA ILE A 91 -10.10 2.85 -9.52
C ILE A 91 -9.65 1.46 -9.96
N ASN A 92 -9.02 1.40 -11.14
CA ASN A 92 -8.56 0.13 -11.75
C ASN A 92 -7.02 0.01 -11.82
N SER A 93 -6.28 0.99 -11.30
CA SER A 93 -4.82 0.99 -11.29
C SER A 93 -4.26 1.85 -10.17
N VAL A 94 -3.01 1.56 -9.78
CA VAL A 94 -2.26 2.27 -8.74
C VAL A 94 -0.91 2.78 -9.28
N PRO A 95 -0.34 3.85 -8.70
CA PRO A 95 -0.89 4.64 -7.59
C PRO A 95 -2.05 5.55 -8.04
N ALA A 96 -3.02 5.75 -7.14
CA ALA A 96 -4.15 6.65 -7.30
C ALA A 96 -4.31 7.45 -6.01
N VAL A 97 -4.48 8.77 -6.13
CA VAL A 97 -4.72 9.67 -4.99
C VAL A 97 -6.05 10.36 -5.21
N VAL A 98 -6.98 10.17 -4.28
CA VAL A 98 -8.30 10.83 -4.30
C VAL A 98 -8.32 11.93 -3.27
N VAL A 99 -8.49 13.17 -3.72
CA VAL A 99 -8.56 14.36 -2.86
C VAL A 99 -10.01 14.75 -2.65
N ASN A 100 -10.38 14.95 -1.38
CA ASN A 100 -11.74 15.33 -0.96
C ASN A 100 -12.84 14.41 -1.54
N GLU A 101 -12.55 13.10 -1.62
CA GLU A 101 -13.43 12.06 -2.19
C GLU A 101 -13.92 12.31 -3.62
N ARG A 102 -13.36 13.29 -4.34
CA ARG A 102 -13.87 13.78 -5.63
C ARG A 102 -12.82 13.84 -6.72
N TYR A 103 -11.62 14.30 -6.40
CA TYR A 103 -10.61 14.61 -7.41
C TYR A 103 -9.56 13.51 -7.48
N LEU A 104 -9.53 12.78 -8.59
CA LEU A 104 -8.55 11.72 -8.84
C LEU A 104 -7.27 12.29 -9.48
N ILE A 105 -6.14 12.06 -8.84
CA ILE A 105 -4.80 12.20 -9.43
C ILE A 105 -4.27 10.78 -9.66
N SER A 106 -4.18 10.36 -10.92
CA SER A 106 -3.78 9.01 -11.31
C SER A 106 -2.31 8.93 -11.72
N GLY A 107 -1.63 7.87 -11.28
CA GLY A 107 -0.25 7.57 -11.62
C GLY A 107 0.79 8.18 -10.67
N GLY A 108 2.04 7.73 -10.82
CA GLY A 108 3.19 8.24 -10.07
C GLY A 108 3.64 9.60 -10.60
N GLN A 109 2.80 10.62 -10.41
CA GLN A 109 3.02 11.96 -10.92
C GLN A 109 4.19 12.66 -10.21
N PRO A 110 4.89 13.60 -10.89
CA PRO A 110 5.92 14.39 -10.24
C PRO A 110 5.30 15.41 -9.25
N PRO A 111 6.05 15.88 -8.25
CA PRO A 111 5.54 16.78 -7.20
C PRO A 111 4.87 18.05 -7.75
N GLU A 112 5.35 18.59 -8.86
CA GLU A 112 4.82 19.81 -9.48
C GLU A 112 3.39 19.61 -9.99
N VAL A 113 3.07 18.40 -10.50
CA VAL A 113 1.72 18.04 -10.93
C VAL A 113 0.79 17.96 -9.71
N PHE A 114 1.24 17.36 -8.62
CA PHE A 114 0.48 17.35 -7.37
C PHE A 114 0.21 18.77 -6.87
N GLU A 115 1.23 19.63 -6.83
CA GLU A 115 1.08 21.03 -6.41
C GLU A 115 0.05 21.77 -7.27
N GLN A 116 0.16 21.68 -8.59
CA GLN A 116 -0.74 22.35 -9.52
C GLN A 116 -2.20 21.89 -9.34
N GLN A 117 -2.42 20.58 -9.25
CA GLN A 117 -3.75 20.00 -9.07
C GLN A 117 -4.36 20.44 -7.74
N LEU A 118 -3.59 20.38 -6.65
CA LEU A 118 -4.05 20.83 -5.32
C LEU A 118 -4.41 22.32 -5.31
N ARG A 119 -3.61 23.18 -5.95
CA ARG A 119 -3.94 24.62 -6.10
C ARG A 119 -5.22 24.85 -6.89
N THR A 120 -5.46 24.04 -7.93
CA THR A 120 -6.66 24.12 -8.77
C THR A 120 -7.92 23.68 -8.02
N ILE A 121 -7.79 22.63 -7.19
CA ILE A 121 -8.85 22.16 -6.29
C ILE A 121 -9.19 23.25 -5.27
N LEU A 122 -8.17 23.87 -4.66
CA LEU A 122 -8.35 24.95 -3.68
C LEU A 122 -8.98 26.21 -4.29
N SER A 123 -8.71 26.52 -5.56
CA SER A 123 -9.28 27.69 -6.24
C SER A 123 -10.70 27.47 -6.77
N GLY A 124 -11.24 26.25 -6.68
CA GLY A 124 -12.56 25.89 -7.22
C GLY A 124 -12.62 25.86 -8.74
N GLN A 125 -11.47 25.79 -9.42
CA GLN A 125 -11.37 25.85 -10.89
C GLN A 125 -11.46 24.48 -11.58
N VAL A 126 -11.66 23.40 -10.84
CA VAL A 126 -11.83 22.07 -11.42
C VAL A 126 -13.23 21.96 -12.02
N ARG A 127 -13.29 21.77 -13.35
CA ARG A 127 -14.54 21.41 -14.04
C ARG A 127 -14.89 19.96 -13.72
N ASP A 128 -16.18 19.73 -13.47
CA ASP A 128 -16.78 18.41 -13.25
C ASP A 128 -16.55 17.44 -14.40
#